data_AF-A0A0E0L5T8-F1
#
_entry.id   AF-A0A0E0L5T8-F1
#
_cell.length_a   1.000
_cell.length_b   1.000
_cell.length_c   1.000
_cell.angle_alpha   90.00
_cell.angle_beta   90.00
_cell.angle_gamma   90.00
#
_symmetry.space_group_name_H-M   'P 1'
#
loop_
_entity.id
_entity.type
_entity.pdbx_description
1 polymer ?
#
loop_
_entity_poly.entity_id
_entity_poly.type
_entity_poly.pdbx_seq_one_letter_code
_entity_poly.pdbx_strand_id
1 'polypeptide(L)'
;MALEVKDVYNLEDLNCIVGSDAALFVRLHGVESLEEAFPMYDTLSDAVHSRDWICPRLDKLSLVAGIAVEVDRIINNLIPLLLGDDKNKMVTLLLKNAAWSIRFMGKQLDAGDIFRLRMNPITNRIIKLTRLMLRARCTPTSRHDRLRNIDSELKIFRKCYYLPIP
;
A
#
# COMPACT_ATOMS: atom_id res chain seq x y z
N MET A 1 -7.89 34.20 -5.58
CA MET A 1 -9.06 33.41 -6.02
C MET A 1 -9.53 32.58 -4.84
N ALA A 2 -10.84 32.47 -4.61
CA ALA A 2 -11.37 31.59 -3.57
C ALA A 2 -11.27 30.15 -4.07
N LEU A 3 -10.58 29.28 -3.33
CA LEU A 3 -10.52 27.85 -3.64
C LEU A 3 -11.86 27.21 -3.33
N GLU A 4 -12.41 26.47 -4.28
CA GLU A 4 -13.59 25.64 -4.02
C GLU A 4 -13.16 24.42 -3.21
N VAL A 5 -13.85 24.17 -2.10
CA VAL A 5 -13.56 23.02 -1.24
C VAL A 5 -14.29 21.80 -1.81
N LYS A 6 -13.56 20.71 -2.04
CA LYS A 6 -14.13 19.40 -2.40
C LYS A 6 -13.73 18.34 -1.40
N ASP A 7 -14.71 17.63 -0.88
CA ASP A 7 -14.52 16.44 -0.08
C ASP A 7 -14.44 15.22 -1.01
N VAL A 8 -13.40 14.40 -0.85
CA VAL A 8 -13.13 13.21 -1.66
C VAL A 8 -13.01 12.01 -0.74
N TYR A 9 -13.88 11.02 -0.95
CA TYR A 9 -13.93 9.80 -0.15
C TYR A 9 -13.29 8.61 -0.86
N ASN A 10 -13.36 8.59 -2.20
CA ASN A 10 -12.84 7.50 -3.03
C ASN A 10 -12.31 8.00 -4.38
N LEU A 11 -11.84 7.06 -5.21
CA LEU A 11 -11.30 7.36 -6.53
C LEU A 11 -12.38 7.87 -7.51
N GLU A 12 -13.63 7.44 -7.38
CA GLU A 12 -14.73 7.88 -8.25
C GLU A 12 -15.04 9.37 -8.05
N ASP A 13 -15.12 9.82 -6.79
CA ASP A 13 -15.29 11.23 -6.43
C ASP A 13 -14.17 12.08 -7.05
N LEU A 14 -12.93 11.60 -6.97
CA LEU A 14 -11.76 12.27 -7.53
C LEU A 14 -11.88 12.38 -9.05
N ASN A 15 -12.23 11.29 -9.73
CA ASN A 15 -12.38 11.27 -11.19
C ASN A 15 -13.48 12.24 -11.66
N CYS A 16 -14.54 12.44 -10.86
CA CYS A 16 -15.60 13.40 -11.17
C CYS A 16 -15.12 14.86 -11.14
N ILE A 17 -14.10 15.18 -10.33
CA ILE A 17 -13.60 16.56 -10.18
C ILE A 17 -12.35 16.85 -11.01
N VAL A 18 -11.63 15.82 -11.46
CA VAL A 18 -10.40 15.94 -12.29
C VAL A 18 -10.68 16.50 -13.69
N GLY A 19 -11.93 16.63 -14.11
CA GLY A 19 -12.31 17.40 -15.31
C GLY A 19 -12.43 18.91 -15.09
N SER A 20 -12.32 19.40 -13.85
CA SER A 20 -12.48 20.81 -13.53
C SER A 20 -11.21 21.62 -13.78
N ASP A 21 -11.36 22.79 -14.41
CA ASP A 21 -10.31 23.81 -14.57
C ASP A 21 -10.22 24.74 -13.34
N ALA A 22 -11.08 24.53 -12.33
CA ALA A 22 -11.04 25.33 -11.11
C ALA A 22 -9.86 24.90 -10.21
N ALA A 23 -9.26 25.88 -9.53
CA ALA A 23 -8.35 25.61 -8.43
C ALA A 23 -9.14 25.12 -7.20
N LEU A 24 -8.82 23.91 -6.74
CA LEU A 24 -9.57 23.22 -5.68
C LEU A 24 -8.75 23.05 -4.40
N PHE A 25 -9.45 23.10 -3.26
CA PHE A 25 -8.95 22.61 -1.99
C PHE A 25 -9.56 21.23 -1.72
N VAL A 26 -8.75 20.18 -1.84
CA VAL A 26 -9.21 18.78 -1.74
C VAL A 26 -9.01 18.26 -0.31
N ARG A 27 -10.12 17.85 0.32
CA ARG A 27 -10.16 17.19 1.61
C ARG A 27 -10.33 15.69 1.42
N LEU A 28 -9.24 14.96 1.61
CA LEU A 28 -9.25 13.49 1.60
C LEU A 28 -9.78 12.95 2.93
N HIS A 29 -10.82 12.15 2.86
CA HIS A 29 -11.42 11.46 4.00
C HIS A 29 -10.95 10.01 4.15
N GLY A 30 -10.45 9.38 3.08
CA GLY A 30 -9.93 8.03 3.13
C GLY A 30 -9.54 7.49 1.76
N VAL A 31 -9.29 6.18 1.73
CA VAL A 31 -9.20 5.36 0.52
C VAL A 31 -10.01 4.09 0.81
N GLU A 32 -10.87 3.64 -0.11
CA GLU A 32 -11.72 2.46 0.10
C GLU A 32 -10.94 1.14 0.01
N SER A 33 -9.93 1.11 -0.85
CA SER A 33 -9.09 -0.05 -1.08
C SER A 33 -7.61 0.35 -1.21
N LEU A 34 -6.69 -0.55 -0.89
CA LEU A 34 -5.27 -0.27 -1.12
C LEU A 34 -4.97 -0.17 -2.63
N GLU A 35 -5.78 -0.84 -3.46
CA GLU A 35 -5.67 -0.83 -4.92
C GLU A 35 -5.89 0.58 -5.50
N GLU A 36 -6.77 1.37 -4.90
CA GLU A 36 -7.06 2.74 -5.32
C GLU A 36 -6.03 3.77 -4.85
N ALA A 37 -5.24 3.45 -3.82
CA ALA A 37 -4.35 4.43 -3.20
C ALA A 37 -3.32 5.00 -4.17
N PHE A 38 -2.75 4.15 -5.04
CA PHE A 38 -1.78 4.60 -6.05
C PHE A 38 -2.43 5.44 -7.16
N PRO A 39 -3.51 4.98 -7.85
CA PRO A 39 -4.23 5.81 -8.80
C PRO A 39 -4.71 7.15 -8.23
N MET A 40 -5.23 7.17 -6.99
CA MET A 40 -5.64 8.41 -6.34
C MET A 40 -4.45 9.35 -6.09
N TYR A 41 -3.32 8.81 -5.62
CA TYR A 41 -2.11 9.59 -5.40
C TYR A 41 -1.59 10.19 -6.69
N ASP A 42 -1.47 9.39 -7.76
CA ASP A 42 -0.96 9.81 -9.06
C ASP A 42 -1.79 10.96 -9.62
N THR A 43 -3.11 10.78 -9.63
CA THR A 43 -4.06 11.78 -10.11
C THR A 43 -4.03 13.08 -9.30
N LEU A 44 -3.98 13.00 -7.96
CA LEU A 44 -3.92 14.18 -7.11
C LEU A 44 -2.56 14.87 -7.17
N SER A 45 -1.48 14.11 -7.26
CA SER A 45 -0.14 14.65 -7.43
C SER A 45 -0.10 15.47 -8.72
N ASP A 46 -0.56 14.92 -9.84
CA ASP A 46 -0.61 15.63 -11.10
C ASP A 46 -1.45 16.91 -11.01
N ALA A 47 -2.64 16.84 -10.39
CA ALA A 47 -3.50 18.01 -10.23
C ALA A 47 -2.89 19.09 -9.33
N VAL A 48 -2.21 18.71 -8.24
CA VAL A 48 -1.49 19.64 -7.35
C VAL A 48 -0.32 20.30 -8.08
N HIS A 49 0.41 19.58 -8.92
CA HIS A 49 1.54 20.13 -9.67
C HIS A 49 1.12 20.98 -10.87
N SER A 50 0.00 20.66 -11.54
CA SER A 50 -0.37 21.25 -12.83
C SER A 50 -1.57 22.19 -12.79
N ARG A 51 -2.38 22.19 -11.72
CA ARG A 51 -3.68 22.91 -11.66
C ARG A 51 -3.89 23.75 -10.42
N ASP A 52 -2.83 24.07 -9.68
CA ASP A 52 -2.90 24.85 -8.42
C ASP A 52 -3.86 24.26 -7.37
N TRP A 53 -4.09 22.94 -7.41
CA TRP A 53 -4.87 22.27 -6.37
C TRP A 53 -4.08 22.19 -5.07
N ILE A 54 -4.79 22.23 -3.94
CA ILE A 54 -4.19 22.06 -2.62
C ILE A 54 -4.77 20.81 -1.97
N CYS A 55 -3.90 19.84 -1.67
CA CYS A 55 -4.26 18.65 -0.91
C CYS A 55 -3.32 18.47 0.29
N PRO A 56 -3.72 18.91 1.50
CA PRO A 56 -2.85 18.85 2.68
C PRO A 56 -2.46 17.42 3.12
N ARG A 57 -3.19 16.40 2.65
CA ARG A 57 -2.97 14.99 3.00
C ARG A 57 -2.25 14.20 1.90
N LEU A 58 -1.74 14.86 0.86
CA LEU A 58 -1.07 14.21 -0.26
C LEU A 58 0.14 13.37 0.18
N ASP A 59 0.96 13.89 1.10
CA ASP A 59 2.12 13.16 1.64
C ASP A 59 1.70 11.85 2.34
N LYS A 60 0.58 11.87 3.05
CA LYS A 60 0.06 10.67 3.72
C LYS A 60 -0.50 9.68 2.71
N LEU A 61 -1.23 10.16 1.69
CA LEU A 61 -1.69 9.32 0.59
C LEU A 61 -0.51 8.68 -0.16
N SER A 62 0.61 9.41 -0.33
CA SER A 62 1.84 8.88 -0.95
C SER A 62 2.41 7.67 -0.19
N LEU A 63 2.33 7.67 1.14
CA LEU A 63 2.78 6.54 1.96
C LEU A 63 1.86 5.33 1.79
N VAL A 64 0.54 5.56 1.71
CA VAL A 64 -0.45 4.50 1.45
C VAL A 64 -0.23 3.91 0.04
N ALA A 65 -0.03 4.77 -0.96
CA ALA A 65 0.31 4.38 -2.33
C ALA A 65 1.62 3.58 -2.38
N GLY A 66 2.65 4.01 -1.65
CA GLY A 66 3.91 3.26 -1.54
C GLY A 66 3.72 1.87 -0.93
N ILE A 67 2.85 1.74 0.09
CA ILE A 67 2.48 0.43 0.65
C ILE A 67 1.74 -0.42 -0.39
N ALA A 68 0.82 0.17 -1.15
CA ALA A 68 0.11 -0.52 -2.23
C ALA A 68 1.07 -1.13 -3.25
N VAL A 69 2.03 -0.32 -3.72
CA VAL A 69 3.05 -0.76 -4.68
C VAL A 69 3.91 -1.91 -4.13
N GLU A 70 4.33 -1.84 -2.87
CA GLU A 70 5.11 -2.94 -2.26
C GLU A 70 4.26 -4.21 -2.05
N VAL A 71 2.99 -4.07 -1.67
CA VAL A 71 2.07 -5.22 -1.56
C VAL A 71 1.87 -5.87 -2.93
N ASP A 72 1.64 -5.09 -3.98
CA ASP A 72 1.47 -5.58 -5.34
C ASP A 72 2.74 -6.25 -5.86
N ARG A 73 3.90 -5.67 -5.56
CA ARG A 73 5.19 -6.29 -5.87
C ARG A 73 5.37 -7.64 -5.17
N ILE A 74 4.94 -7.76 -3.91
CA ILE A 74 5.04 -9.03 -3.19
C ILE A 74 4.12 -10.09 -3.81
N ILE A 75 2.85 -9.74 -4.05
CA ILE A 75 1.81 -10.64 -4.58
C ILE A 75 2.16 -11.08 -6.01
N ASN A 76 2.46 -10.12 -6.89
CA ASN A 76 2.54 -10.37 -8.33
C ASN A 76 3.93 -10.80 -8.80
N ASN A 77 4.98 -10.58 -8.00
CA ASN A 77 6.35 -10.84 -8.42
C ASN A 77 7.12 -11.70 -7.41
N LEU A 78 7.31 -11.22 -6.17
CA LEU A 78 8.25 -11.87 -5.24
C LEU A 78 7.79 -13.24 -4.75
N ILE A 79 6.51 -13.40 -4.38
CA ILE A 79 5.99 -14.69 -3.95
C ILE A 79 5.95 -15.69 -5.11
N PRO A 80 5.42 -15.37 -6.31
CA PRO A 80 5.45 -16.28 -7.45
C PRO A 80 6.87 -16.77 -7.80
N LEU A 81 7.87 -15.88 -7.79
CA LEU A 81 9.26 -16.26 -8.02
C LEU A 81 9.78 -17.24 -6.94
N LEU A 82 9.43 -17.03 -5.67
CA LEU A 82 9.83 -17.93 -4.58
C LEU A 82 9.05 -19.25 -4.54
N LEU A 83 7.86 -19.31 -5.13
CA LEU A 83 7.13 -20.56 -5.35
C LEU A 83 7.73 -21.37 -6.50
N GLY A 84 8.40 -20.71 -7.46
CA GLY A 84 9.16 -21.38 -8.53
C GLY A 84 10.57 -21.80 -8.10
N ASP A 85 11.25 -20.96 -7.31
CA ASP A 85 12.58 -21.23 -6.75
C ASP A 85 12.69 -20.70 -5.31
N ASP A 86 12.33 -21.56 -4.35
CA ASP A 86 12.32 -21.23 -2.92
C ASP A 86 13.72 -21.07 -2.30
N LYS A 87 14.77 -21.36 -3.07
CA LYS A 87 16.18 -21.18 -2.67
C LYS A 87 16.75 -19.87 -3.19
N ASN A 88 15.99 -19.10 -3.97
CA ASN A 88 16.44 -17.82 -4.50
C ASN A 88 16.68 -16.80 -3.37
N LYS A 89 17.95 -16.67 -2.96
CA LYS A 89 18.36 -15.78 -1.87
C LYS A 89 18.11 -14.32 -2.22
N MET A 90 18.29 -13.92 -3.48
CA MET A 90 18.09 -12.55 -3.91
C MET A 90 16.62 -12.15 -3.76
N VAL A 91 15.70 -12.96 -4.29
CA VAL A 91 14.25 -12.71 -4.15
C VAL A 91 13.83 -12.74 -2.68
N THR A 92 14.41 -13.63 -1.87
CA THR A 92 14.17 -13.66 -0.42
C THR A 92 14.59 -12.35 0.27
N LEU A 93 15.72 -11.76 -0.12
CA LEU A 93 16.17 -10.47 0.40
C LEU A 93 15.27 -9.32 -0.07
N LEU A 94 14.81 -9.35 -1.32
CA LEU A 94 13.84 -8.37 -1.83
C LEU A 94 12.52 -8.44 -1.06
N LEU A 95 12.01 -9.64 -0.77
CA LEU A 95 10.81 -9.84 0.04
C LEU A 95 10.99 -9.29 1.46
N LYS A 96 12.17 -9.51 2.06
CA LYS A 96 12.50 -8.93 3.36
C LYS A 96 12.53 -7.40 3.31
N ASN A 97 13.11 -6.81 2.26
CA ASN A 97 13.18 -5.37 2.09
C ASN A 97 11.78 -4.76 1.92
N ALA A 98 10.95 -5.33 1.05
CA ALA A 98 9.56 -4.88 0.86
C ALA A 98 8.78 -4.90 2.18
N ALA A 99 8.92 -5.95 2.98
CA ALA A 99 8.29 -6.03 4.31
C ALA A 99 8.79 -4.94 5.29
N TRP A 100 10.06 -4.55 5.21
CA TRP A 100 10.59 -3.44 5.99
C TRP A 100 10.07 -2.09 5.50
N SER A 101 10.01 -1.85 4.19
CA SER A 101 9.46 -0.65 3.59
C SER A 101 8.01 -0.43 4.03
N ILE A 102 7.17 -1.47 3.89
CA ILE A 102 5.76 -1.44 4.34
C ILE A 102 5.67 -1.11 5.82
N ARG A 103 6.49 -1.75 6.66
CA ARG A 103 6.48 -1.51 8.11
C ARG A 103 6.90 -0.08 8.46
N PHE A 104 7.88 0.46 7.75
CA PHE A 104 8.37 1.82 7.96
C PHE A 104 7.33 2.85 7.56
N MET A 105 6.74 2.73 6.38
CA MET A 105 5.64 3.59 5.92
C MET A 105 4.42 3.50 6.85
N GLY A 106 4.02 2.29 7.25
CA GLY A 106 2.89 2.09 8.16
C GLY A 106 3.07 2.76 9.52
N LYS A 107 4.30 2.78 10.07
CA LYS A 107 4.59 3.50 11.32
C LYS A 107 4.39 5.01 11.21
N GLN A 108 4.64 5.60 10.05
CA GLN A 108 4.43 7.03 9.83
C GLN A 108 2.94 7.39 9.76
N LEU A 109 2.07 6.42 9.48
CA LEU A 109 0.61 6.58 9.38
C LEU A 109 -0.13 6.31 10.70
N ASP A 110 0.46 5.54 11.63
CA ASP A 110 -0.16 5.13 12.91
C ASP A 110 -0.39 6.28 13.92
N ALA A 111 0.03 7.51 13.63
CA ALA A 111 -0.09 8.69 14.52
C ALA A 111 -1.50 9.32 14.54
N GLY A 112 -2.54 8.52 14.81
CA GLY A 112 -3.92 9.01 15.01
C GLY A 112 -4.62 9.50 13.73
N ASP A 113 -4.13 9.10 12.57
CA ASP A 113 -4.56 9.59 11.27
C ASP A 113 -5.76 8.83 10.68
N ILE A 114 -6.35 9.33 9.59
CA ILE A 114 -7.45 8.65 8.88
C ILE A 114 -6.99 7.37 8.15
N PHE A 115 -5.70 7.24 7.87
CA PHE A 115 -5.12 6.12 7.12
C PHE A 115 -4.52 5.01 8.02
N ARG A 116 -5.17 4.65 9.14
CA ARG A 116 -4.59 3.66 10.08
C ARG A 116 -4.32 2.33 9.37
N LEU A 117 -3.08 1.86 9.43
CA LEU A 117 -2.65 0.66 8.71
C LEU A 117 -2.09 -0.37 9.67
N ARG A 118 -2.90 -1.38 10.02
CA ARG A 118 -2.45 -2.50 10.86
C ARG A 118 -1.63 -3.53 10.06
N MET A 119 -0.50 -3.10 9.50
CA MET A 119 0.41 -3.95 8.71
C MET A 119 1.45 -4.70 9.53
N ASN A 120 1.55 -4.41 10.83
CA ASN A 120 2.52 -5.04 11.72
C ASN A 120 2.45 -6.58 11.75
N PRO A 121 1.27 -7.23 11.78
CA PRO A 121 1.20 -8.69 11.82
C PRO A 121 1.73 -9.36 10.54
N ILE A 122 1.31 -8.89 9.36
CA ILE A 122 1.69 -9.47 8.07
C ILE A 122 3.18 -9.23 7.78
N THR A 123 3.66 -7.99 7.97
CA THR A 123 5.09 -7.68 7.78
C THR A 123 6.01 -8.49 8.71
N ASN A 124 5.63 -8.70 9.98
CA ASN A 124 6.39 -9.54 10.89
C ASN A 124 6.42 -11.01 10.45
N ARG A 125 5.33 -11.54 9.88
CA ARG A 125 5.29 -12.91 9.33
C ARG A 125 6.21 -13.05 8.14
N ILE A 126 6.21 -12.07 7.22
CA ILE A 126 7.13 -12.05 6.06
C ILE A 126 8.59 -12.01 6.53
N ILE A 127 8.93 -11.13 7.49
CA ILE A 127 10.29 -11.04 8.07
C ILE A 127 10.69 -12.36 8.75
N LYS A 128 9.76 -13.02 9.45
CA LYS A 128 10.03 -14.33 10.08
C LYS A 128 10.27 -15.42 9.04
N LEU A 129 9.48 -15.47 7.97
CA LEU A 129 9.64 -16.42 6.88
C LEU A 129 10.98 -16.24 6.17
N THR A 130 11.32 -15.01 5.77
CA THR A 130 12.59 -14.72 5.08
C THR A 130 13.81 -15.13 5.93
N ARG A 131 13.77 -14.90 7.26
CA ARG A 131 14.82 -15.39 8.17
C ARG A 131 14.95 -16.92 8.18
N LEU A 132 13.84 -17.65 8.09
CA LEU A 132 13.84 -19.11 8.07
C LEU A 132 14.38 -19.66 6.74
N MET A 133 13.97 -19.05 5.62
CA MET A 133 14.45 -19.39 4.27
C MET A 133 15.95 -19.15 4.14
N LEU A 134 16.45 -17.99 4.58
CA LEU A 134 17.88 -17.66 4.54
C LEU A 134 18.74 -18.58 5.42
N ARG A 135 18.18 -19.13 6.51
CA ARG A 135 18.88 -20.07 7.41
C ARG A 135 18.67 -21.54 7.02
N ALA A 136 17.94 -21.83 5.95
CA ALA A 136 17.55 -23.18 5.53
C ALA A 136 16.87 -24.04 6.64
N ARG A 137 16.21 -23.40 7.61
CA ARG A 137 15.63 -24.09 8.79
C ARG A 137 14.22 -24.66 8.59
N CYS A 138 13.70 -24.63 7.36
CA CYS A 138 12.38 -25.17 7.01
C CYS A 138 12.47 -26.09 5.81
N THR A 139 11.62 -27.12 5.79
CA THR A 139 11.43 -27.99 4.61
C THR A 139 10.80 -27.20 3.46
N PRO A 140 11.05 -27.59 2.19
CA PRO A 140 10.49 -26.90 1.03
C PRO A 140 8.96 -26.77 1.07
N THR A 141 8.24 -27.85 1.42
CA THR A 141 6.78 -27.84 1.55
C THR A 141 6.29 -26.80 2.54
N SER A 142 6.92 -26.74 3.72
CA SER A 142 6.56 -25.75 4.75
C SER A 142 6.82 -24.31 4.30
N ARG A 143 7.80 -24.05 3.43
CA ARG A 143 8.04 -22.72 2.87
C ARG A 143 6.96 -22.33 1.87
N HIS A 144 6.58 -23.24 0.98
CA HIS A 144 5.54 -23.02 -0.03
C HIS A 144 4.18 -22.73 0.63
N ASP A 145 3.79 -23.52 1.63
CA ASP A 145 2.53 -23.30 2.36
C ASP A 145 2.49 -21.92 3.03
N ARG A 146 3.61 -21.52 3.65
CA ARG A 146 3.73 -20.20 4.29
C ARG A 146 3.69 -19.06 3.27
N LEU A 147 4.32 -19.22 2.11
CA LEU A 147 4.27 -18.25 1.02
C LEU A 147 2.83 -18.08 0.50
N ARG A 148 2.10 -19.18 0.28
CA ARG A 148 0.69 -19.16 -0.16
C ARG A 148 -0.25 -18.53 0.87
N ASN A 149 -0.01 -18.78 2.16
CA ASN A 149 -0.78 -18.15 3.23
C ASN A 149 -0.55 -16.64 3.26
N ILE A 150 0.71 -16.19 3.13
CA ILE A 150 1.04 -14.76 3.05
C ILE A 150 0.41 -14.12 1.81
N ASP A 151 0.46 -14.79 0.66
CA ASP A 151 -0.16 -14.31 -0.59
C ASP A 151 -1.67 -14.10 -0.43
N SER A 152 -2.36 -15.10 0.13
CA SER A 152 -3.80 -15.01 0.41
C SER A 152 -4.13 -13.86 1.37
N GLU A 153 -3.37 -13.72 2.45
CA GLU A 153 -3.56 -12.63 3.42
C GLU A 153 -3.33 -11.25 2.81
N LEU A 154 -2.29 -11.10 1.98
CA LEU A 154 -2.00 -9.85 1.29
C LEU A 154 -3.08 -9.50 0.26
N LYS A 155 -3.62 -10.49 -0.47
CA LYS A 155 -4.74 -10.27 -1.41
C LYS A 155 -6.02 -9.83 -0.70
N ILE A 156 -6.32 -10.40 0.46
CA ILE A 156 -7.46 -9.95 1.29
C ILE A 156 -7.19 -8.52 1.77
N PHE A 157 -6.00 -8.27 2.30
CA PHE A 157 -5.62 -6.95 2.81
C PHE A 157 -5.69 -5.86 1.73
N ARG A 158 -5.22 -6.17 0.52
CA ARG A 158 -5.27 -5.30 -0.66
C ARG A 158 -6.70 -4.83 -0.97
N LYS A 159 -7.68 -5.73 -0.88
CA LYS A 159 -9.10 -5.47 -1.19
C LYS A 159 -9.90 -4.87 -0.03
N CYS A 160 -9.58 -5.25 1.21
CA CYS A 160 -10.39 -4.92 2.38
C CYS A 160 -9.84 -3.73 3.17
N TYR A 161 -9.27 -2.72 2.50
CA TYR A 161 -8.79 -1.49 3.17
C TYR A 161 -9.97 -0.57 3.57
N TYR A 162 -10.99 -1.12 4.23
CA TYR A 162 -12.05 -0.30 4.82
C TYR A 162 -11.57 0.26 6.16
N LEU A 163 -11.32 1.56 6.20
CA LEU A 163 -11.44 2.37 7.41
C LEU A 163 -12.23 3.65 7.14
N PRO A 164 -13.56 3.56 7.05
CA PRO A 164 -14.40 4.59 7.62
C PRO A 164 -14.59 4.24 9.10
N ILE A 165 -14.14 5.08 10.01
CA ILE A 165 -14.76 5.14 11.33
C ILE A 165 -15.13 6.61 11.56
N PRO A 166 -16.39 6.87 11.95
CA PRO A 166 -17.09 8.17 11.92
C PRO A 166 -16.39 9.33 12.61
#